data_AF-A0A150TRT0-F1
#
_entry.id   AF-A0A150TRT0-F1
#
_cell.length_a   1.000
_cell.length_b   1.000
_cell.length_c   1.000
_cell.angle_alpha   90.00
_cell.angle_beta   90.00
_cell.angle_gamma   90.00
#
_symmetry.space_group_name_H-M   'P 1'
#
loop_
_entity.id
_entity.type
_entity.pdbx_description
1 polymer ?
#
loop_
_entity_poly.entity_id
_entity_poly.type
_entity_poly.pdbx_seq_one_letter_code
_entity_poly.pdbx_strand_id
1 'polypeptide(L)'
;MAAPQAPSPLRALAARALPYAPALAASGALGALCIRAVLDQAGRPALPLDDAFIHMQYARRLAEGGFFSFVAGEGYSTGATSLLWPVLLAPFYALGLRDLSLVYAIWALGLVFHAALAV
;
A
#
# COMPACT_ATOMS: atom_id res chain seq x y z
N MET A 1 -7.42 -42.28 23.37
CA MET A 1 -7.97 -41.34 22.37
C MET A 1 -7.01 -40.18 22.23
N ALA A 2 -6.36 -40.00 21.08
CA ALA A 2 -5.52 -38.82 20.84
C ALA A 2 -6.42 -37.59 20.66
N ALA A 3 -6.06 -36.47 21.27
CA ALA A 3 -6.79 -35.21 21.09
C ALA A 3 -6.69 -34.75 19.63
N PRO A 4 -7.77 -34.20 19.04
CA PRO A 4 -7.72 -33.68 17.67
C PRO A 4 -6.66 -32.56 17.58
N GLN A 5 -5.75 -32.68 16.61
CA GLN A 5 -4.73 -31.65 16.38
C GLN A 5 -5.39 -30.38 15.87
N ALA A 6 -5.10 -29.24 16.51
CA ALA A 6 -5.57 -27.95 16.03
C ALA A 6 -5.05 -27.68 14.61
N PRO A 7 -5.87 -27.10 13.71
CA PRO A 7 -5.41 -26.75 12.38
C PRO A 7 -4.26 -25.74 12.46
N SER A 8 -3.27 -25.89 11.58
CA SER A 8 -2.18 -24.90 11.45
C SER A 8 -2.76 -23.51 11.14
N PRO A 9 -2.13 -22.41 11.61
CA PRO A 9 -2.61 -21.05 11.37
C PRO A 9 -2.84 -20.74 9.88
N LEU A 10 -1.98 -21.28 8.99
CA LEU A 10 -2.14 -21.14 7.54
C LEU A 10 -3.43 -21.79 7.00
N ARG A 11 -3.78 -22.99 7.50
CA ARG A 11 -5.03 -23.66 7.12
C ARG A 11 -6.25 -22.92 7.64
N ALA A 12 -6.19 -22.39 8.87
CA ALA A 12 -7.26 -21.59 9.42
C ALA A 12 -7.47 -20.29 8.62
N LEU A 13 -6.37 -19.63 8.22
CA LEU A 13 -6.40 -18.44 7.37
C LEU A 13 -6.98 -18.75 5.99
N ALA A 14 -6.52 -19.82 5.35
CA ALA A 14 -7.01 -20.24 4.03
C ALA A 14 -8.51 -20.58 4.07
N ALA A 15 -8.98 -21.25 5.12
CA ALA A 15 -10.41 -21.54 5.30
C ALA A 15 -11.26 -20.27 5.44
N ARG A 16 -10.73 -19.22 6.09
CA ARG A 16 -11.39 -17.90 6.21
C ARG A 16 -11.42 -17.13 4.89
N ALA A 17 -10.32 -17.22 4.11
CA ALA A 17 -10.20 -16.55 2.82
C ALA A 17 -11.01 -17.23 1.69
N LEU A 18 -11.22 -18.55 1.77
CA LEU A 18 -11.77 -19.36 0.69
C LEU A 18 -13.13 -18.84 0.14
N PRO A 19 -14.11 -18.43 0.97
CA PRO A 19 -15.38 -17.88 0.47
C PRO A 19 -15.21 -16.63 -0.39
N TYR A 20 -14.14 -15.87 -0.18
CA TYR A 20 -13.85 -14.62 -0.89
C TYR A 20 -12.95 -14.82 -2.11
N ALA A 21 -12.48 -16.03 -2.40
CA ALA A 21 -11.57 -16.30 -3.51
C ALA A 21 -12.07 -15.76 -4.86
N PRO A 22 -13.35 -15.89 -5.26
CA PRO A 22 -13.86 -15.28 -6.49
C PRO A 22 -13.78 -13.76 -6.48
N ALA A 23 -14.11 -13.12 -5.35
CA ALA A 23 -14.05 -11.66 -5.20
C ALA A 23 -12.61 -11.15 -5.24
N LEU A 24 -11.68 -11.85 -4.59
CA LEU A 24 -10.24 -11.56 -4.64
C LEU A 24 -9.69 -11.71 -6.06
N ALA A 25 -10.07 -12.78 -6.78
CA ALA A 25 -9.64 -12.99 -8.16
C ALA A 25 -10.19 -11.89 -9.08
N ALA A 26 -11.47 -11.55 -8.98
CA ALA A 26 -12.10 -10.50 -9.79
C ALA A 26 -11.49 -9.11 -9.51
N SER A 27 -11.36 -8.74 -8.23
CA SER A 27 -10.80 -7.43 -7.85
C SER A 27 -9.30 -7.33 -8.14
N GLY A 28 -8.53 -8.41 -7.97
CA GLY A 28 -7.13 -8.48 -8.36
C GLY A 28 -6.93 -8.36 -9.88
N ALA A 29 -7.75 -9.05 -10.67
CA ALA A 29 -7.74 -8.92 -12.13
C ALA A 29 -8.08 -7.49 -12.57
N LEU A 30 -9.10 -6.87 -11.96
CA LEU A 30 -9.44 -5.46 -12.21
C LEU A 30 -8.28 -4.53 -11.84
N GLY A 31 -7.65 -4.72 -10.68
CA GLY A 31 -6.48 -3.94 -10.26
C GLY A 31 -5.32 -4.07 -11.25
N ALA A 32 -5.03 -5.28 -11.73
CA ALA A 32 -4.00 -5.51 -12.74
C ALA A 32 -4.32 -4.82 -14.07
N LEU A 33 -5.58 -4.84 -14.51
CA LEU A 33 -6.03 -4.12 -15.71
C LEU A 33 -5.88 -2.60 -15.55
N CYS A 34 -6.25 -2.05 -14.40
CA CYS A 34 -6.09 -0.63 -14.11
C CYS A 34 -4.61 -0.22 -14.09
N ILE A 35 -3.73 -1.00 -13.44
CA ILE A 35 -2.29 -0.75 -13.42
C ILE A 35 -1.72 -0.76 -14.84
N ARG A 36 -2.11 -1.76 -15.66
CA ARG A 36 -1.70 -1.82 -17.06
C ARG A 36 -2.16 -0.60 -17.84
N ALA A 37 -3.42 -0.21 -17.72
CA ALA A 37 -3.95 0.96 -18.41
C ALA A 37 -3.20 2.25 -18.02
N VAL A 38 -2.87 2.42 -16.73
CA VAL A 38 -2.07 3.56 -16.26
C VAL A 38 -0.66 3.53 -16.87
N LEU A 39 0.01 2.37 -16.87
CA LEU A 39 1.35 2.24 -17.46
C LEU A 39 1.34 2.48 -18.97
N ASP A 40 0.35 1.96 -19.69
CA ASP A 40 0.20 2.13 -21.14
C ASP A 40 -0.06 3.60 -21.50
N GLN A 41 -0.85 4.32 -20.70
CA GLN A 41 -1.18 5.73 -20.95
C GLN A 41 -0.08 6.70 -20.51
N ALA A 42 0.52 6.50 -19.33
CA ALA A 42 1.49 7.42 -18.74
C ALA A 42 2.94 7.07 -19.07
N GLY A 43 3.22 5.85 -19.56
CA GLY A 43 4.57 5.33 -19.81
C GLY A 43 5.41 5.09 -18.55
N ARG A 44 4.82 5.28 -17.37
CA ARG A 44 5.47 5.25 -16.06
C ARG A 44 4.42 5.04 -14.97
N PRO A 45 4.80 4.61 -13.75
CA PRO A 45 3.85 4.50 -12.67
C PRO A 45 3.27 5.88 -12.32
N ALA A 46 1.96 5.94 -12.12
CA ALA A 46 1.23 7.18 -11.85
C ALA A 46 0.01 6.88 -10.98
N LEU A 47 -0.55 7.93 -10.39
CA LEU A 47 -1.75 7.87 -9.59
C LEU A 47 -2.83 8.72 -10.26
N PRO A 48 -4.10 8.28 -10.27
CA PRO A 48 -5.18 8.98 -10.94
C PRO A 48 -5.63 10.24 -10.18
N LEU A 49 -5.31 10.35 -8.88
CA LEU A 49 -5.61 11.49 -8.02
C LEU A 49 -4.32 12.10 -7.46
N ASP A 50 -4.33 13.42 -7.30
CA ASP A 50 -3.24 14.25 -6.80
C ASP A 50 -3.00 14.08 -5.29
N ASP A 51 -4.06 13.86 -4.49
CA ASP A 51 -3.98 13.67 -3.04
C ASP A 51 -2.96 12.60 -2.62
N ALA A 52 -2.81 11.54 -3.40
CA ALA A 52 -1.90 10.46 -3.06
C ALA A 52 -0.42 10.90 -3.08
N PHE A 53 -0.07 11.94 -3.84
CA PHE A 53 1.25 12.53 -3.85
C PHE A 53 1.56 13.33 -2.56
N ILE A 54 0.54 13.85 -1.87
CA ILE A 54 0.71 14.50 -0.56
C ILE A 54 1.32 13.49 0.43
N HIS A 55 0.81 12.26 0.44
CA HIS A 55 1.34 11.20 1.30
C HIS A 55 2.75 10.75 0.90
N MET A 56 3.08 10.76 -0.40
CA MET A 56 4.44 10.49 -0.87
C MET A 56 5.42 11.55 -0.37
N GLN A 57 5.03 12.82 -0.38
CA GLN A 57 5.84 13.90 0.18
C GLN A 57 6.06 13.71 1.69
N TYR A 58 5.01 13.43 2.46
CA TYR A 58 5.19 13.13 3.89
C TYR A 58 6.05 11.90 4.14
N ALA A 59 5.96 10.86 3.31
CA ALA A 59 6.78 9.65 3.41
C ALA A 59 8.26 9.97 3.18
N ARG A 60 8.56 10.78 2.15
CA ARG A 60 9.89 11.32 1.90
C ARG A 60 10.40 12.10 3.10
N ARG A 61 9.58 13.02 3.63
CA ARG A 61 9.96 13.87 4.77
C ARG A 61 10.24 13.05 6.02
N LEU A 62 9.43 12.02 6.30
CA LEU A 62 9.68 11.05 7.36
C LEU A 62 11.02 10.33 7.17
N ALA A 63 11.31 9.84 5.95
CA ALA A 63 12.57 9.17 5.64
C ALA A 63 13.79 10.10 5.77
N GLU A 64 13.61 11.41 5.55
CA GLU A 64 14.63 12.45 5.73
C GLU A 64 14.74 12.97 7.19
N GLY A 65 13.98 12.40 8.13
CA GLY A 65 13.96 12.81 9.55
C GLY A 65 13.07 14.02 9.87
N GLY A 66 12.37 14.57 8.88
CA GLY A 66 11.42 15.67 9.01
C GLY A 66 9.99 15.20 9.30
N PHE A 67 9.77 14.63 10.49
CA PHE A 67 8.48 14.10 10.93
C PHE A 67 7.32 15.07 10.68
N PHE A 68 6.31 14.63 9.90
CA PHE A 68 5.09 15.38 9.57
C PHE A 68 5.29 16.85 9.18
N SER A 69 6.46 17.19 8.64
CA SER A 69 6.70 18.43 7.91
C SER A 69 6.34 18.22 6.44
N PHE A 70 5.69 19.18 5.80
CA PHE A 70 5.46 19.13 4.35
C PHE A 70 6.66 19.70 3.59
N VAL A 71 7.17 20.84 4.06
CA VAL A 71 8.36 21.52 3.55
C VAL A 71 9.45 21.48 4.63
N ALA A 72 10.70 21.29 4.22
CA ALA A 72 11.83 21.30 5.15
C ALA A 72 12.00 22.67 5.81
N GLY A 73 12.10 22.70 7.14
CA GLY A 73 12.29 23.93 7.92
C GLY A 73 11.00 24.64 8.37
N GLU A 74 9.84 24.30 7.79
CA GLU A 74 8.55 24.93 8.10
C GLU A 74 7.83 24.32 9.33
N GLY A 75 8.48 23.38 10.03
CA GLY A 75 7.88 22.67 11.17
C GLY A 75 6.77 21.69 10.77
N TYR A 76 5.88 21.38 11.72
CA TYR A 76 4.78 20.44 11.51
C TYR A 76 3.67 21.05 10.65
N SER A 77 3.07 20.22 9.80
CA SER A 77 1.95 20.60 8.92
C SER A 77 0.74 19.71 9.16
N THR A 78 -0.46 20.27 9.01
CA THR A 78 -1.75 19.60 9.21
C THR A 78 -2.30 18.92 7.96
N GLY A 79 -1.59 18.96 6.83
CA GLY A 79 -2.02 18.35 5.57
C GLY A 79 -2.04 16.82 5.56
N ALA A 80 -1.44 16.15 6.55
CA ALA A 80 -1.44 14.70 6.65
C ALA A 80 -2.77 14.17 7.22
N THR A 81 -3.72 13.84 6.34
CA THR A 81 -5.04 13.27 6.71
C THR A 81 -5.02 11.76 7.00
N SER A 82 -3.90 11.09 6.74
CA SER A 82 -3.64 9.69 7.10
C SER A 82 -2.23 9.57 7.66
N LEU A 83 -2.08 9.49 8.98
CA LEU A 83 -0.75 9.50 9.62
C LEU A 83 0.03 8.20 9.42
N LEU A 84 -0.66 7.06 9.47
CA LEU A 84 -0.03 5.74 9.33
C LEU A 84 0.51 5.50 7.92
N TRP A 85 -0.16 6.05 6.89
CA TRP A 85 0.18 5.75 5.51
C TRP A 85 1.58 6.26 5.08
N PRO A 86 1.98 7.52 5.33
CA PRO A 86 3.35 7.98 5.15
C PRO A 86 4.38 7.18 5.94
N VAL A 87 4.05 6.72 7.16
CA VAL A 87 4.94 5.89 7.99
C VAL A 87 5.21 4.53 7.32
N LEU A 88 4.19 3.92 6.72
CA LEU A 88 4.34 2.67 5.98
C LEU A 88 5.11 2.86 4.66
N LEU A 89 5.00 4.02 4.03
CA LEU A 89 5.69 4.33 2.77
C LEU A 89 7.15 4.79 2.96
N ALA A 90 7.48 5.43 4.08
CA ALA A 90 8.81 5.99 4.36
C ALA A 90 9.96 4.97 4.23
N PRO A 91 9.84 3.70 4.68
CA PRO A 91 10.87 2.69 4.49
C PRO A 91 11.22 2.46 3.02
N PHE A 92 10.23 2.49 2.11
CA PHE A 92 10.49 2.29 0.68
C PHE A 92 11.27 3.46 0.08
N TYR A 93 11.00 4.68 0.53
CA TYR A 93 11.84 5.83 0.20
C TYR A 93 13.25 5.66 0.80
N ALA A 94 13.39 5.29 2.07
CA ALA A 94 14.71 5.06 2.68
C ALA A 94 15.53 3.99 1.92
N LEU A 95 14.86 2.97 1.37
CA LEU A 95 15.46 1.89 0.58
C LEU A 95 15.78 2.25 -0.88
N GLY A 96 15.48 3.47 -1.32
CA GLY A 96 15.92 3.98 -2.62
C GLY A 96 14.81 4.26 -3.63
N LEU A 97 13.53 4.00 -3.33
CA LEU A 97 12.45 4.46 -4.20
C LEU A 97 12.39 6.00 -4.18
N ARG A 98 12.33 6.60 -5.36
CA ARG A 98 12.29 8.06 -5.57
C ARG A 98 11.15 8.43 -6.50
N ASP A 99 10.63 9.64 -6.33
CA ASP A 99 9.59 10.22 -7.19
C ASP A 99 8.44 9.22 -7.45
N LEU A 100 8.09 9.02 -8.72
CA LEU A 100 7.01 8.14 -9.14
C LEU A 100 7.27 6.66 -8.89
N SER A 101 8.50 6.21 -8.63
CA SER A 101 8.75 4.80 -8.33
C SER A 101 8.14 4.37 -6.98
N LEU A 102 7.86 5.30 -6.07
CA LEU A 102 7.17 5.00 -4.80
C LEU A 102 5.72 4.51 -5.02
N VAL A 103 5.13 4.80 -6.18
CA VAL A 103 3.80 4.32 -6.58
C VAL A 103 3.75 2.80 -6.65
N TYR A 104 4.85 2.11 -6.97
CA TYR A 104 4.89 0.65 -6.91
C TYR A 104 4.67 0.11 -5.50
N ALA A 105 5.25 0.76 -4.48
CA ALA A 105 5.02 0.40 -3.09
C ALA A 105 3.55 0.66 -2.68
N ILE A 106 2.98 1.78 -3.15
CA ILE A 106 1.55 2.11 -2.95
C ILE A 106 0.64 1.03 -3.53
N TRP A 107 0.86 0.61 -4.78
CA TRP A 107 0.08 -0.45 -5.42
C TRP A 107 0.24 -1.80 -4.71
N ALA A 108 1.47 -2.16 -4.33
CA ALA A 108 1.74 -3.41 -3.64
C ALA A 108 1.07 -3.45 -2.25
N LEU A 109 1.23 -2.41 -1.44
CA LEU A 109 0.59 -2.30 -0.13
C LEU A 109 -0.93 -2.25 -0.24
N GLY A 110 -1.46 -1.49 -1.20
CA GLY A 110 -2.89 -1.42 -1.47
C GLY A 110 -3.48 -2.79 -1.82
N LEU A 111 -2.80 -3.56 -2.68
CA LEU A 111 -3.20 -4.93 -3.00
C LEU A 111 -3.16 -5.86 -1.78
N VAL A 112 -2.11 -5.78 -0.97
CA VAL A 112 -1.97 -6.60 0.24
C VAL A 112 -3.07 -6.26 1.26
N PHE A 113 -3.33 -4.98 1.51
CA PHE A 113 -4.38 -4.55 2.45
C PHE A 113 -5.78 -4.86 1.95
N HIS A 114 -6.02 -4.73 0.64
CA HIS A 114 -7.28 -5.18 0.03
C HIS A 114 -7.48 -6.68 0.22
N ALA A 115 -6.46 -7.50 -0.04
CA ALA A 115 -6.53 -8.95 0.16
C ALA A 115 -6.70 -9.34 1.63
N ALA A 116 -6.12 -8.57 2.57
CA ALA A 116 -6.23 -8.80 3.99
C ALA A 116 -7.66 -8.63 4.53
N LEU A 117 -8.57 -7.95 3.80
CA LEU A 117 -9.98 -7.85 4.18
C LEU A 117 -10.74 -9.19 4.07
N ALA A 118 -10.19 -10.17 3.36
CA ALA A 118 -10.80 -11.48 3.16
C ALA A 118 -10.56 -12.48 4.31
N VAL A 119 -9.82 -12.09 5.36
CA VAL A 119 -9.43 -12.99 6.45
C VAL A 119 -9.80 -12.42 7.81
#